data_AF-A0A3D4VTI0-F1
#
_entry.id   AF-A0A3D4VTI0-F1
#
_cell.length_a   1.000
_cell.length_b   1.000
_cell.length_c   1.000
_cell.angle_alpha   90.00
_cell.angle_beta   90.00
_cell.angle_gamma   90.00
#
_symmetry.space_group_name_H-M   'P 1'
#
loop_
_entity.id
_entity.type
_entity.pdbx_description
1 polymer ?
#
loop_
_entity_poly.entity_id
_entity_poly.type
_entity_poly.pdbx_seq_one_letter_code
_entity_poly.pdbx_strand_id
1 'polypeptide(L)'
;MATNIKVYRGNQIGGCVVIVNTDTTRICIDMVENLPGNETAEELEIKGLTYEEENFEAVFFTHYYGDHIGELQRILPNIPCQ
;
A
#
# COMPACT_ATOMS: atom_id res chain seq x y z
N MET A 1 -14.17 18.21 -7.12
CA MET A 1 -13.67 16.84 -6.95
C MET A 1 -13.17 16.70 -5.53
N ALA A 2 -13.49 15.59 -4.86
CA ALA A 2 -13.04 15.32 -3.49
C ALA A 2 -11.85 14.37 -3.53
N THR A 3 -10.86 14.61 -2.69
CA THR A 3 -9.77 13.66 -2.45
C THR A 3 -10.21 12.68 -1.35
N ASN A 4 -10.09 11.39 -1.59
CA ASN A 4 -10.35 10.35 -0.61
C ASN A 4 -9.02 9.79 -0.09
N ILE A 5 -8.96 9.58 1.23
CA ILE A 5 -7.83 8.95 1.90
C ILE A 5 -8.35 7.70 2.59
N LYS A 6 -7.74 6.55 2.30
CA LYS A 6 -8.00 5.29 2.98
C LYS A 6 -6.72 4.83 3.66
N VAL A 7 -6.80 4.63 4.97
CA VAL A 7 -5.69 4.14 5.78
C VAL A 7 -5.96 2.69 6.15
N TYR A 8 -5.04 1.80 5.83
CA TYR A 8 -5.01 0.43 6.28
C TYR A 8 -4.01 0.32 7.43
N ARG A 9 -4.40 -0.37 8.51
CA ARG A 9 -3.52 -0.68 9.66
C ARG A 9 -2.88 0.55 10.32
N GLY A 10 -3.57 1.70 10.32
CA GLY A 10 -3.08 2.94 10.95
C GLY A 10 -3.15 2.96 12.50
N ASN A 11 -3.56 1.86 13.12
CA ASN A 11 -3.78 1.71 14.56
C ASN A 11 -2.76 0.76 15.23
N GLN A 12 -1.62 0.53 14.59
CA GLN A 12 -0.53 -0.34 15.09
C GLN A 12 0.84 0.26 14.76
N ILE A 13 1.90 -0.33 15.32
CA ILE A 13 3.29 0.01 14.98
C ILE A 13 3.70 -0.82 13.77
N GLY A 14 4.21 -0.14 12.74
CA GLY A 14 4.58 -0.74 11.46
C GLY A 14 3.38 -1.25 10.67
N GLY A 15 3.55 -1.42 9.36
CA GLY A 15 2.52 -2.02 8.54
C GLY A 15 1.40 -1.08 8.09
N CYS A 16 1.59 0.24 8.16
CA CYS A 16 0.62 1.22 7.67
C CYS A 16 0.69 1.34 6.14
N VAL A 17 -0.47 1.29 5.47
CA VAL A 17 -0.58 1.55 4.03
C VAL A 17 -1.64 2.62 3.79
N VAL A 18 -1.30 3.65 3.03
CA VAL A 18 -2.22 4.76 2.74
C VAL A 18 -2.52 4.83 1.26
N ILE A 19 -3.81 4.86 0.92
CA ILE A 19 -4.29 5.07 -0.44
C ILE A 19 -4.86 6.47 -0.54
N VAL A 20 -4.31 7.27 -1.45
CA VAL A 20 -4.83 8.59 -1.79
C VAL A 20 -5.42 8.52 -3.19
N ASN A 21 -6.68 8.91 -3.34
CA ASN A 21 -7.34 8.89 -4.64
C ASN A 21 -8.22 10.10 -4.92
N THR A 22 -8.32 10.39 -6.20
CA THR A 22 -9.28 11.30 -6.82
C THR A 22 -10.12 10.49 -7.83
N ASP A 23 -10.96 11.15 -8.61
CA ASP A 23 -11.77 10.50 -9.65
C ASP A 23 -10.92 9.88 -10.77
N THR A 24 -9.67 10.33 -10.96
CA THR A 24 -8.82 9.93 -12.10
C THR A 24 -7.45 9.40 -11.71
N THR A 25 -7.12 9.38 -10.43
CA THR A 25 -5.74 9.09 -9.97
C THR A 25 -5.77 8.45 -8.60
N ARG A 26 -4.92 7.45 -8.41
CA ARG A 26 -4.79 6.63 -7.22
C ARG A 26 -3.32 6.30 -6.98
N ILE A 27 -2.80 6.75 -5.84
CA ILE A 27 -1.45 6.43 -5.39
C ILE A 27 -1.49 5.63 -4.09
N CYS A 28 -0.45 4.83 -3.88
CA CYS A 28 -0.19 4.12 -2.64
C CYS A 28 1.03 4.73 -1.95
N ILE A 29 1.00 4.78 -0.61
CA ILE A 29 2.14 5.11 0.23
C ILE A 29 2.43 3.88 1.09
N ASP A 30 3.65 3.36 0.95
CA ASP A 30 4.20 2.15 1.54
C ASP A 30 3.48 0.85 1.10
N MET A 31 4.19 -0.28 1.17
CA MET A 31 3.64 -1.62 0.94
C MET A 31 4.38 -2.65 1.80
N VAL A 32 3.68 -3.25 2.76
CA VAL A 32 4.28 -3.56 4.05
C VAL A 32 4.06 -5.00 4.52
N GLU A 33 5.08 -5.56 5.16
CA GLU A 33 4.96 -6.76 5.98
C GLU A 33 4.59 -6.36 7.43
N ASN A 34 3.76 -7.15 8.11
CA ASN A 34 3.42 -6.87 9.50
C ASN A 34 4.56 -7.27 10.45
N LEU A 35 4.82 -6.43 11.45
CA LEU A 35 5.72 -6.79 12.53
C LEU A 35 5.16 -7.96 13.37
N PRO A 36 6.04 -8.82 13.92
CA PRO A 36 5.61 -9.89 14.81
C PRO A 36 4.76 -9.37 15.97
N GLY A 37 3.63 -10.02 16.25
CA GLY A 37 2.73 -9.66 17.33
C GLY A 37 1.59 -8.70 16.95
N ASN A 38 1.55 -8.22 15.70
CA ASN A 38 0.37 -7.51 15.18
C ASN A 38 -0.81 -8.49 14.96
N GLU A 39 -2.03 -8.07 15.28
CA GLU A 39 -3.23 -8.91 15.23
C GLU A 39 -3.66 -9.27 13.80
N THR A 40 -3.35 -8.40 12.82
CA THR A 40 -3.60 -8.69 11.41
C THR A 40 -2.52 -9.59 10.85
N ALA A 41 -2.77 -10.90 10.78
CA ALA A 41 -1.82 -11.84 10.15
C ALA A 41 -1.97 -11.92 8.61
N GLU A 42 -3.08 -11.43 8.06
CA GLU A 42 -3.42 -11.63 6.66
C GLU A 42 -2.65 -10.67 5.73
N GLU A 43 -2.29 -11.16 4.55
CA GLU A 43 -1.76 -10.35 3.46
C GLU A 43 -2.73 -9.23 3.06
N LEU A 44 -2.20 -8.04 2.78
CA LEU A 44 -3.05 -6.92 2.36
C LEU A 44 -3.42 -7.09 0.89
N GLU A 45 -4.71 -7.27 0.60
CA GLU A 45 -5.23 -7.38 -0.77
C GLU A 45 -5.89 -6.07 -1.21
N ILE A 46 -5.33 -5.43 -2.25
CA ILE A 46 -5.80 -4.16 -2.80
C ILE A 46 -6.01 -4.33 -4.31
N LYS A 47 -7.27 -4.28 -4.73
CA LYS A 47 -7.65 -4.36 -6.15
C LYS A 47 -6.95 -3.29 -6.97
N GLY A 48 -6.30 -3.73 -8.04
CA GLY A 48 -5.50 -2.92 -8.96
C GLY A 48 -4.13 -2.51 -8.45
N LEU A 49 -3.73 -2.99 -7.27
CA LEU A 49 -2.38 -2.84 -6.72
C LEU A 49 -1.69 -4.20 -6.52
N THR A 50 -2.39 -5.17 -5.91
CA THR A 50 -1.86 -6.52 -5.62
C THR A 50 -2.50 -7.63 -6.46
N TYR A 51 -3.70 -7.38 -6.99
CA TYR A 51 -4.43 -8.33 -7.83
C TYR A 51 -5.35 -7.60 -8.81
N GLU A 52 -5.87 -8.35 -9.80
CA GLU A 52 -6.63 -7.82 -10.95
C GLU A 52 -5.81 -6.87 -11.86
N GLU A 53 -6.49 -6.06 -12.67
CA GLU A 53 -5.91 -5.11 -13.59
C GLU A 53 -5.38 -3.87 -12.85
N GLU A 54 -4.18 -3.44 -13.24
CA GLU A 54 -3.46 -2.29 -12.69
C GLU A 54 -4.30 -1.02 -12.72
N ASN A 55 -4.41 -0.34 -11.58
CA ASN A 55 -5.22 0.88 -11.44
C ASN A 55 -4.63 1.86 -10.41
N PHE A 56 -3.30 1.98 -10.42
CA PHE A 56 -2.53 2.90 -9.59
C PHE A 56 -1.43 3.54 -10.44
N GLU A 57 -1.24 4.85 -10.31
CA GLU A 57 -0.19 5.58 -11.04
C GLU A 57 1.19 5.43 -10.42
N ALA A 58 1.26 5.19 -9.10
CA ALA A 58 2.52 4.99 -8.39
C ALA A 58 2.33 4.40 -6.99
N VAL A 59 3.40 3.77 -6.50
CA VAL A 59 3.63 3.50 -5.08
C VAL A 59 4.84 4.33 -4.64
N PHE A 60 4.68 5.06 -3.55
CA PHE A 60 5.75 5.81 -2.90
C PHE A 60 6.16 5.14 -1.59
N PHE A 61 7.45 4.98 -1.36
CA PHE A 61 8.00 4.46 -0.13
C PHE A 61 8.57 5.60 0.70
N THR A 62 8.19 5.67 1.97
CA THR A 62 8.68 6.69 2.88
C THR A 62 10.14 6.44 3.26
N HIS A 63 10.51 5.18 3.45
CA HIS A 63 11.85 4.70 3.75
C HIS A 63 11.94 3.17 3.62
N TYR A 64 13.13 2.59 3.84
CA TYR A 64 13.45 1.22 3.43
C TYR A 64 13.22 0.12 4.48
N TYR A 65 12.69 0.43 5.66
CA TYR A 65 12.47 -0.62 6.66
C TYR A 65 11.38 -1.60 6.21
N GLY A 66 11.49 -2.87 6.63
CA GLY A 66 10.63 -3.95 6.16
C GLY A 66 9.14 -3.72 6.46
N ASP A 67 8.83 -2.98 7.51
CA ASP A 67 7.46 -2.55 7.85
C ASP A 67 6.91 -1.43 6.95
N HIS A 68 7.69 -1.00 5.94
CA HIS A 68 7.33 -0.02 4.91
C HIS A 68 7.49 -0.56 3.46
N ILE A 69 8.43 -1.48 3.22
CA ILE A 69 8.70 -2.06 1.88
C ILE A 69 8.52 -3.59 1.78
N GLY A 70 8.15 -4.26 2.88
CA GLY A 70 8.21 -5.72 3.00
C GLY A 70 7.33 -6.50 2.02
N GLU A 71 6.35 -5.83 1.39
CA GLU A 71 5.48 -6.44 0.37
C GLU A 71 5.65 -5.83 -1.02
N LEU A 72 6.82 -5.24 -1.29
CA LEU A 72 7.19 -4.69 -2.62
C LEU A 72 6.93 -5.69 -3.75
N GLN A 73 7.28 -6.98 -3.55
CA GLN A 73 7.10 -8.05 -4.53
C GLN A 73 5.64 -8.36 -4.89
N ARG A 74 4.66 -7.90 -4.09
CA ARG A 74 3.24 -8.12 -4.34
C ARG A 74 2.61 -7.03 -5.20
N ILE A 75 3.34 -5.95 -5.50
CA ILE A 75 2.86 -4.89 -6.37
C ILE A 75 2.84 -5.40 -7.82
N LEU A 76 1.76 -5.11 -8.54
CA LEU A 76 1.63 -5.45 -9.96
C LEU A 76 2.74 -4.79 -10.80
N PRO A 77 3.29 -5.49 -11.80
CA PRO A 77 4.63 -5.23 -12.35
C PRO A 77 4.81 -3.90 -13.08
N ASN A 78 3.76 -3.28 -13.65
CA ASN A 78 3.92 -2.01 -14.37
C ASN A 78 3.58 -0.78 -13.53
N ILE A 79 3.30 -0.94 -12.24
CA ILE A 79 3.08 0.20 -11.34
C ILE A 79 4.45 0.79 -10.95
N PRO A 80 4.73 2.06 -11.26
CA PRO A 80 5.97 2.71 -10.85
C PRO A 80 6.15 2.72 -9.33
N CYS A 81 7.35 2.39 -8.87
CA CYS A 81 7.74 2.36 -7.46
C CYS A 81 8.85 3.39 -7.21
N GLN A 82 8.65 4.33 -6.27
CA GLN A 82 9.63 5.36 -5.88
C GLN A 82 9.92 5.38 -4.39
#